data_AF-A0A317VLT4-F1
#
_entry.id   AF-A0A317VLT4-F1
#
_cell.length_a   1.000
_cell.length_b   1.000
_cell.length_c   1.000
_cell.angle_alpha   90.00
_cell.angle_beta   90.00
_cell.angle_gamma   90.00
#
_symmetry.space_group_name_H-M   'P 1'
#
loop_
_entity.id
_entity.type
_entity.pdbx_description
1 polymer ?
#
loop_
_entity_poly.entity_id
_entity_poly.type
_entity_poly.pdbx_seq_one_letter_code
_entity_poly.pdbx_strand_id
1 'polypeptide(L)'
;MSFLPRFHLFEIADQPWCPDRAIEYAQLCLTHCWNLRLPPIAKASSADVACEVLADNFPQLSSFTFVDLGSGGGGPSATFERLLNARLRAQHLPSAQFLLTDLNPHPREWVALTKQQENISYISEPVDASRCGRLIPQNRKECRMFNAAFHHFDDPLAIPMLQSAIESADAFIIFELTARDLSSMLILPGLILIACQYTLLRFWRSPLHLLFTFVLPLAPLLMVFDGFVSIMRCRTSDELHDLVRRTEAPGLENWEFRSGKSPVMYPTTNVHWFMGVKKTANRVGSGISCHGPLLCFNANVNHRTEVDQVEWLTQRNARTREKDRIRPGVRLTSPHPM
;
A
#
# COMPACT_ATOMS: atom_id res chain seq x y z
N MET A 1 9.80 4.89 22.32
CA MET A 1 8.97 5.83 23.12
C MET A 1 8.72 7.08 22.30
N SER A 2 7.45 7.48 22.15
CA SER A 2 7.09 8.76 21.51
C SER A 2 7.44 9.91 22.46
N PHE A 3 7.97 11.02 21.93
CA PHE A 3 8.28 12.21 22.72
C PHE A 3 7.12 13.23 22.82
N LEU A 4 6.04 13.02 22.08
CA LEU A 4 4.83 13.86 22.13
C LEU A 4 3.59 13.00 22.31
N PRO A 5 2.50 13.50 22.92
CA PRO A 5 1.20 12.83 22.87
C PRO A 5 0.60 12.87 21.45
N ARG A 6 -0.39 12.01 21.17
CA ARG A 6 -1.12 12.04 19.89
C ARG A 6 -2.06 13.24 19.91
N PHE A 7 -2.05 14.03 18.84
CA PHE A 7 -3.01 15.11 18.63
C PHE A 7 -3.84 14.84 17.38
N HIS A 8 -5.15 14.95 17.49
CA HIS A 8 -6.04 14.90 16.33
C HIS A 8 -6.27 16.31 15.79
N LEU A 9 -5.22 16.88 15.19
CA LEU A 9 -5.31 18.16 14.47
C LEU A 9 -6.04 17.96 13.14
N PHE A 10 -6.35 19.02 12.40
CA PHE A 10 -6.93 18.91 11.06
C PHE A 10 -5.81 18.92 10.00
N GLU A 11 -5.95 18.10 8.95
CA GLU A 11 -5.20 18.26 7.70
C GLU A 11 -5.98 19.20 6.79
N ILE A 12 -5.27 20.02 6.01
CA ILE A 12 -5.86 20.93 5.03
C ILE A 12 -6.57 20.10 3.96
N ALA A 13 -5.98 19.01 3.47
CA ALA A 13 -6.59 18.13 2.48
C ALA A 13 -7.92 17.49 2.95
N ASP A 14 -8.13 17.34 4.26
CA ASP A 14 -9.38 16.81 4.83
C ASP A 14 -10.51 17.87 4.85
N GLN A 15 -10.21 19.15 4.61
CA GLN A 15 -11.18 20.21 4.81
C GLN A 15 -12.12 20.40 3.62
N PRO A 16 -13.43 20.66 3.85
CA PRO A 16 -14.41 20.83 2.77
C PRO A 16 -14.16 22.06 1.88
N TRP A 17 -13.33 22.99 2.33
CA TRP A 17 -12.93 24.17 1.56
C TRP A 17 -11.65 23.94 0.73
N CYS A 18 -10.95 22.82 0.92
CA CYS A 18 -9.75 22.52 0.16
C CYS A 18 -10.13 22.15 -1.28
N PRO A 19 -9.51 22.77 -2.31
CA PRO A 19 -9.88 22.47 -3.69
C PRO A 19 -9.56 21.03 -4.07
N ASP A 20 -10.48 20.33 -4.75
CA ASP A 20 -10.29 18.94 -5.21
C ASP A 20 -8.98 18.71 -5.96
N ARG A 21 -8.57 19.67 -6.80
CA ARG A 21 -7.30 19.60 -7.54
C ARG A 21 -6.06 19.65 -6.65
N ALA A 22 -6.14 20.33 -5.51
CA ALA A 22 -5.05 20.35 -4.53
C ALA A 22 -4.96 19.02 -3.79
N ILE A 23 -6.11 18.44 -3.42
CA ILE A 23 -6.21 17.10 -2.83
C ILE A 23 -5.64 16.05 -3.79
N GLU A 24 -6.07 16.06 -5.06
CA GLU A 24 -5.57 15.16 -6.11
C GLU A 24 -4.05 15.30 -6.27
N TYR A 25 -3.53 16.54 -6.35
CA TYR A 25 -2.10 16.78 -6.46
C TYR A 25 -1.31 16.24 -5.23
N ALA A 26 -1.83 16.43 -4.02
CA ALA A 26 -1.22 15.90 -2.81
C ALA A 26 -1.19 14.37 -2.81
N GLN A 27 -2.30 13.71 -3.16
CA GLN A 27 -2.39 12.25 -3.30
C GLN A 27 -1.41 11.70 -4.35
N LEU A 28 -1.25 12.40 -5.48
CA LEU A 28 -0.27 12.05 -6.50
C LEU A 28 1.17 12.19 -5.98
N CYS A 29 1.49 13.23 -5.21
CA CYS A 29 2.78 13.39 -4.56
C CYS A 29 3.04 12.30 -3.52
N LEU A 30 2.06 11.92 -2.71
CA LEU A 30 2.16 10.83 -1.74
C LEU A 30 2.36 9.47 -2.44
N THR A 31 1.64 9.23 -3.53
CA THR A 31 1.85 8.06 -4.39
C THR A 31 3.27 8.08 -4.97
N HIS A 32 3.79 9.24 -5.34
CA HIS A 32 5.19 9.38 -5.75
C HIS A 32 6.15 9.05 -4.60
N CYS A 33 5.91 9.52 -3.38
CA CYS A 33 6.70 9.18 -2.18
C CYS A 33 6.79 7.66 -1.95
N TRP A 34 5.65 6.95 -2.05
CA TRP A 34 5.61 5.49 -1.91
C TRP A 34 6.53 4.78 -2.91
N ASN A 35 6.60 5.30 -4.13
CA ASN A 35 7.28 4.68 -5.26
C ASN A 35 8.71 5.21 -5.49
N LEU A 36 9.10 6.29 -4.80
CA LEU A 36 10.37 6.96 -5.04
C LEU A 36 11.54 6.06 -4.65
N ARG A 37 12.48 5.91 -5.59
CA ARG A 37 13.78 5.29 -5.38
C ARG A 37 14.85 6.35 -5.66
N LEU A 38 15.76 6.56 -4.70
CA LEU A 38 16.85 7.52 -4.82
C LEU A 38 18.21 6.81 -4.70
N PRO A 39 18.69 6.07 -5.70
CA PRO A 39 20.05 5.53 -5.68
C PRO A 39 21.08 6.68 -5.68
N PRO A 40 22.16 6.63 -4.87
CA PRO A 40 22.58 5.55 -3.97
C PRO A 40 22.02 5.62 -2.53
N ILE A 41 21.24 6.66 -2.21
CA ILE A 41 20.77 7.00 -0.86
C ILE A 41 19.76 5.97 -0.32
N ALA A 42 18.84 5.49 -1.17
CA ALA A 42 17.86 4.47 -0.85
C ALA A 42 17.84 3.40 -1.95
N LYS A 43 18.11 2.14 -1.57
CA LYS A 43 18.15 0.99 -2.50
C LYS A 43 16.77 0.49 -2.91
N ALA A 44 15.74 0.80 -2.13
CA ALA A 44 14.37 0.35 -2.26
C ALA A 44 13.43 1.54 -2.02
N SER A 45 12.22 1.51 -2.60
CA SER A 45 11.17 2.46 -2.26
C SER A 45 10.46 2.03 -0.98
N SER A 46 9.65 2.92 -0.39
CA SER A 46 8.76 2.53 0.72
C SER A 46 7.82 1.39 0.32
N ALA A 47 7.38 1.37 -0.95
CA ALA A 47 6.52 0.31 -1.43
C ALA A 47 7.23 -1.05 -1.53
N ASP A 48 8.50 -1.07 -1.94
CA ASP A 48 9.32 -2.28 -1.91
C ASP A 48 9.48 -2.80 -0.48
N VAL A 49 9.79 -1.91 0.47
CA VAL A 49 9.96 -2.30 1.88
C VAL A 49 8.67 -2.83 2.49
N ALA A 50 7.51 -2.23 2.19
CA ALA A 50 6.22 -2.75 2.61
C ALA A 50 5.92 -4.14 2.01
N CYS A 51 6.29 -4.38 0.74
CA CYS A 51 6.16 -5.69 0.11
C CYS A 51 7.05 -6.76 0.78
N GLU A 52 8.27 -6.41 1.19
CA GLU A 52 9.12 -7.34 1.96
C GLU A 52 8.51 -7.62 3.34
N VAL A 53 7.94 -6.63 4.03
CA VAL A 53 7.20 -6.86 5.29
C VAL A 53 6.05 -7.85 5.08
N LEU A 54 5.30 -7.72 3.98
CA LEU A 54 4.25 -8.69 3.64
C LEU A 54 4.85 -10.08 3.38
N ALA A 55 5.92 -10.18 2.60
CA ALA A 55 6.56 -11.47 2.29
C ALA A 55 7.12 -12.18 3.53
N ASP A 56 7.68 -11.43 4.47
CA ASP A 56 8.29 -11.99 5.69
C ASP A 56 7.25 -12.41 6.73
N ASN A 57 6.07 -11.77 6.74
CA ASN A 57 5.05 -12.02 7.76
C ASN A 57 3.87 -12.88 7.30
N PHE A 58 3.70 -13.09 5.99
CA PHE A 58 2.63 -13.91 5.44
C PHE A 58 3.19 -15.16 4.73
N PRO A 59 3.10 -16.37 5.33
CA PRO A 59 3.76 -17.56 4.82
C PRO A 59 3.24 -18.05 3.45
N GLN A 60 2.01 -17.65 3.07
CA GLN A 60 1.40 -18.00 1.78
C GLN A 60 0.70 -16.79 1.19
N LEU A 61 1.46 -15.78 0.74
CA LEU A 61 0.94 -14.56 0.09
C LEU A 61 -0.11 -14.85 -0.99
N SER A 62 0.14 -15.87 -1.82
CA SER A 62 -0.76 -16.29 -2.91
C SER A 62 -2.14 -16.80 -2.45
N SER A 63 -2.33 -17.06 -1.15
CA SER A 63 -3.64 -17.42 -0.57
C SER A 63 -4.47 -16.21 -0.12
N PHE A 64 -3.87 -15.02 -0.04
CA PHE A 64 -4.52 -13.81 0.46
C PHE A 64 -5.07 -12.90 -0.66
N THR A 65 -6.27 -12.38 -0.45
CA THR A 65 -6.73 -11.15 -1.11
C THR A 65 -6.41 -9.99 -0.17
N PHE A 66 -5.62 -9.05 -0.65
CA PHE A 66 -5.29 -7.82 0.04
C PHE A 66 -6.36 -6.77 -0.27
N VAL A 67 -7.13 -6.40 0.75
CA VAL A 67 -8.24 -5.46 0.64
C VAL A 67 -7.80 -4.11 1.17
N ASP A 68 -7.58 -3.14 0.30
CA ASP A 68 -7.14 -1.79 0.67
C ASP A 68 -8.34 -0.93 1.07
N LEU A 69 -8.48 -0.70 2.38
CA LEU A 69 -9.56 0.08 2.98
C LEU A 69 -9.15 1.55 3.03
N GLY A 70 -9.86 2.40 2.30
CA GLY A 70 -9.47 3.81 2.14
C GLY A 70 -8.42 3.99 1.05
N SER A 71 -8.58 3.28 -0.08
CA SER A 71 -7.60 3.22 -1.15
C SER A 71 -7.44 4.53 -1.94
N GLY A 72 -8.37 5.49 -1.81
CA GLY A 72 -8.39 6.73 -2.57
C GLY A 72 -8.28 6.46 -4.07
N GLY A 73 -7.38 7.14 -4.76
CA GLY A 73 -7.08 6.88 -6.18
C GLY A 73 -6.37 5.55 -6.49
N GLY A 74 -6.17 4.66 -5.51
CA GLY A 74 -5.50 3.36 -5.62
C GLY A 74 -4.14 3.25 -4.93
N GLY A 75 -3.65 4.36 -4.36
CA GLY A 75 -2.51 4.42 -3.43
C GLY A 75 -1.27 3.60 -3.84
N PRO A 76 -0.57 2.96 -2.88
CA PRO A 76 0.53 2.06 -3.18
C PRO A 76 0.09 0.67 -3.64
N SER A 77 -1.20 0.33 -3.54
CA SER A 77 -1.73 -1.01 -3.82
C SER A 77 -1.47 -1.49 -5.25
N ALA A 78 -1.57 -0.59 -6.23
CA ALA A 78 -1.16 -0.85 -7.61
C ALA A 78 0.31 -1.28 -7.73
N THR A 79 1.18 -0.71 -6.89
CA THR A 79 2.60 -1.06 -6.86
C THR A 79 2.83 -2.35 -6.08
N PHE A 80 2.10 -2.59 -4.99
CA PHE A 80 2.15 -3.84 -4.23
C PHE A 80 1.78 -5.04 -5.09
N GLU A 81 0.70 -4.94 -5.86
CA GLU A 81 0.30 -5.96 -6.84
C GLU A 81 1.47 -6.33 -7.75
N ARG A 82 2.06 -5.32 -8.40
CA ARG A 82 3.14 -5.53 -9.36
C ARG A 82 4.37 -6.18 -8.72
N LEU A 83 4.80 -5.67 -7.56
CA LEU A 83 6.02 -6.12 -6.88
C LEU A 83 5.85 -7.53 -6.30
N LEU A 84 4.77 -7.77 -5.56
CA LEU A 84 4.50 -9.06 -4.94
C LEU A 84 4.23 -10.13 -6.00
N ASN A 85 3.45 -9.83 -7.04
CA ASN A 85 3.17 -10.82 -8.08
C ASN A 85 4.39 -11.06 -8.99
N ALA A 86 5.30 -10.09 -9.15
CA ALA A 86 6.59 -10.37 -9.80
C ALA A 86 7.41 -11.38 -9.01
N ARG A 87 7.47 -11.24 -7.67
CA ARG A 87 8.14 -12.19 -6.78
C ARG A 87 7.49 -13.57 -6.81
N LEU A 88 6.16 -13.64 -6.73
CA LEU A 88 5.41 -14.90 -6.77
C LEU A 88 5.59 -15.62 -8.11
N ARG A 89 5.57 -14.88 -9.23
CA ARG A 89 5.85 -15.45 -10.57
C ARG A 89 7.27 -16.02 -10.67
N ALA A 90 8.27 -15.33 -10.13
CA ALA A 90 9.64 -15.84 -10.11
C ALA A 90 9.78 -17.14 -9.29
N GLN A 91 8.91 -17.33 -8.29
CA GLN A 91 8.82 -18.55 -7.48
C GLN A 91 7.83 -19.59 -8.03
N HIS A 92 7.25 -19.35 -9.21
CA HIS A 92 6.22 -20.22 -9.83
C HIS A 92 4.98 -20.42 -8.94
N LEU A 93 4.65 -19.42 -8.12
CA LEU A 93 3.47 -19.42 -7.26
C LEU A 93 2.31 -18.62 -7.89
N PRO A 94 1.05 -18.94 -7.56
CA PRO A 94 -0.10 -18.16 -8.00
C PRO A 94 -0.04 -16.70 -7.53
N SER A 95 -0.63 -15.78 -8.31
CA SER A 95 -0.71 -14.37 -7.94
C SER A 95 -1.57 -14.13 -6.70
N ALA A 96 -1.13 -13.22 -5.83
CA ALA A 96 -2.00 -12.58 -4.85
C ALA A 96 -2.98 -11.63 -5.55
N GLN A 97 -4.17 -11.48 -4.97
CA GLN A 97 -5.23 -10.60 -5.50
C GLN A 97 -5.32 -9.35 -4.64
N PHE A 98 -5.71 -8.24 -5.25
CA PHE A 98 -5.91 -6.96 -4.61
C PHE A 98 -7.35 -6.47 -4.86
N LEU A 99 -7.97 -5.92 -3.83
CA LEU A 99 -9.30 -5.35 -3.88
C LEU A 99 -9.25 -3.93 -3.31
N LEU A 100 -9.57 -2.94 -4.15
CA LEU A 100 -9.63 -1.55 -3.77
C LEU A 100 -11.03 -1.18 -3.30
N THR A 101 -11.10 -0.49 -2.17
CA THR A 101 -12.36 0.05 -1.69
C THR A 101 -12.14 1.34 -0.90
N ASP A 102 -13.20 2.13 -0.77
CA ASP A 102 -13.17 3.42 -0.09
C ASP A 102 -14.58 3.79 0.39
N LEU A 103 -14.66 4.67 1.38
CA LEU A 103 -15.92 5.30 1.75
C LEU A 103 -16.38 6.29 0.67
N ASN A 104 -15.44 6.91 -0.03
CA ASN A 104 -15.66 7.78 -1.18
C ASN A 104 -14.95 7.19 -2.42
N PRO A 105 -15.57 6.24 -3.13
CA PRO A 105 -14.95 5.52 -4.25
C PRO A 105 -14.44 6.41 -5.39
N HIS A 106 -13.33 5.98 -6.01
CA HIS A 106 -12.66 6.66 -7.14
C HIS A 106 -12.71 5.80 -8.42
N PRO A 107 -13.90 5.55 -8.99
CA PRO A 107 -14.07 4.56 -10.06
C PRO A 107 -13.36 4.94 -11.37
N ARG A 108 -13.12 6.24 -11.64
CA ARG A 108 -12.45 6.67 -12.87
C ARG A 108 -11.00 6.21 -12.89
N GLU A 109 -10.32 6.39 -11.76
CA GLU A 109 -8.94 6.00 -11.51
C GLU A 109 -8.83 4.47 -11.50
N TRP A 110 -9.74 3.79 -10.80
CA TRP A 110 -9.71 2.34 -10.68
C TRP A 110 -10.00 1.61 -11.99
N VAL A 111 -10.89 2.12 -12.85
CA VAL A 111 -11.13 1.54 -14.18
C VAL A 111 -9.88 1.58 -15.06
N ALA A 112 -9.07 2.64 -14.97
CA ALA A 112 -7.81 2.71 -15.70
C ALA A 112 -6.79 1.70 -15.14
N LEU A 113 -6.77 1.52 -13.82
CA LEU A 113 -5.87 0.62 -13.12
C LEU A 113 -6.16 -0.86 -13.39
N THR A 114 -7.43 -1.29 -13.33
CA THR A 114 -7.81 -2.68 -13.60
C THR A 114 -7.60 -3.10 -15.05
N LYS A 115 -7.59 -2.16 -16.00
CA LYS A 115 -7.21 -2.45 -17.40
C LYS A 115 -5.73 -2.77 -17.57
N GLN A 116 -4.89 -2.30 -16.65
CA GLN A 116 -3.43 -2.45 -16.72
C GLN A 116 -2.90 -3.61 -15.87
N GLN A 117 -3.69 -4.08 -14.89
CA GLN A 117 -3.26 -5.08 -13.92
C GLN A 117 -4.36 -6.14 -13.74
N GLU A 118 -4.02 -7.40 -14.00
CA GLU A 118 -5.01 -8.50 -13.99
C GLU A 118 -5.45 -8.92 -12.58
N ASN A 119 -4.64 -8.65 -11.56
CA ASN A 119 -4.88 -9.12 -10.18
C ASN A 119 -5.38 -8.00 -9.26
N ILE A 120 -5.92 -6.92 -9.82
CA ILE A 120 -6.54 -5.83 -9.07
C ILE A 120 -8.00 -5.66 -9.47
N SER A 121 -8.83 -5.55 -8.45
CA SER A 121 -10.28 -5.41 -8.55
C SER A 121 -10.74 -4.27 -7.63
N TYR A 122 -11.97 -3.79 -7.77
CA TYR A 122 -12.51 -2.73 -6.92
C TYR A 122 -13.99 -2.93 -6.61
N ILE A 123 -14.47 -2.30 -5.53
CA ILE A 123 -15.89 -2.16 -5.20
C ILE A 123 -16.31 -0.72 -5.52
N SER A 124 -17.26 -0.52 -6.45
CA SER A 124 -17.70 0.82 -6.87
C SER A 124 -18.55 1.54 -5.83
N GLU A 125 -19.16 0.79 -4.92
CA GLU A 125 -20.03 1.30 -3.88
C GLU A 125 -19.22 1.73 -2.64
N PRO A 126 -19.68 2.76 -1.90
CA PRO A 126 -19.09 3.13 -0.62
C PRO A 126 -18.99 1.96 0.35
N VAL A 127 -17.81 1.75 0.94
CA VAL A 127 -17.59 0.75 1.98
C VAL A 127 -17.12 1.43 3.26
N ASP A 128 -17.94 1.30 4.30
CA ASP A 128 -17.59 1.72 5.65
C ASP A 128 -16.73 0.64 6.33
N ALA A 129 -15.44 0.92 6.48
CA ALA A 129 -14.48 0.03 7.12
C ALA A 129 -14.82 -0.30 8.59
N SER A 130 -15.63 0.53 9.26
CA SER A 130 -16.08 0.28 10.64
C SER A 130 -17.20 -0.77 10.74
N ARG A 131 -17.85 -1.08 9.61
CA ARG A 131 -19.05 -1.92 9.55
C ARG A 131 -19.04 -2.88 8.36
N CYS A 132 -17.87 -3.24 7.84
CA CYS A 132 -17.79 -4.16 6.71
C CYS A 132 -17.67 -5.62 7.17
N GLY A 133 -18.52 -6.49 6.62
CA GLY A 133 -18.34 -7.94 6.74
C GLY A 133 -17.19 -8.42 5.87
N ARG A 134 -17.10 -9.73 5.66
CA ARG A 134 -16.14 -10.30 4.71
C ARG A 134 -16.44 -9.79 3.29
N LEU A 135 -15.44 -9.24 2.62
CA LEU A 135 -15.56 -8.62 1.30
C LEU A 135 -15.16 -9.57 0.17
N ILE A 136 -14.50 -10.69 0.51
CA ILE A 136 -14.02 -11.67 -0.45
C ILE A 136 -14.69 -13.05 -0.25
N PRO A 137 -14.74 -13.90 -1.29
CA PRO A 137 -15.31 -15.24 -1.15
C PRO A 137 -14.51 -16.14 -0.19
N GLN A 138 -15.18 -17.09 0.48
CA GLN A 138 -14.60 -17.94 1.52
C GLN A 138 -13.43 -18.84 1.06
N ASN A 139 -13.21 -18.99 -0.24
CA ASN A 139 -12.11 -19.78 -0.79
C ASN A 139 -10.74 -19.08 -0.73
N ARG A 140 -10.68 -17.81 -0.32
CA ARG A 140 -9.43 -17.07 -0.12
C ARG A 140 -9.39 -16.45 1.27
N LYS A 141 -8.18 -16.14 1.73
CA LYS A 141 -7.95 -15.43 2.99
C LYS A 141 -8.08 -13.93 2.76
N GLU A 142 -8.74 -13.22 3.66
CA GLU A 142 -8.86 -11.76 3.60
C GLU A 142 -7.78 -11.09 4.47
N CYS A 143 -6.95 -10.24 3.87
CA CYS A 143 -6.07 -9.33 4.60
C CYS A 143 -6.52 -7.88 4.38
N ARG A 144 -7.02 -7.23 5.43
CA ARG A 144 -7.42 -5.82 5.38
C ARG A 144 -6.23 -4.90 5.55
N MET A 145 -6.00 -4.03 4.59
CA MET A 145 -4.86 -3.12 4.55
C MET A 145 -5.32 -1.69 4.74
N PHE A 146 -4.55 -0.94 5.52
CA PHE A 146 -4.65 0.52 5.60
C PHE A 146 -3.30 1.09 5.21
N ASN A 147 -3.25 1.82 4.09
CA ASN A 147 -2.00 2.36 3.54
C ASN A 147 -1.93 3.87 3.76
N ALA A 148 -1.20 4.30 4.78
CA ALA A 148 -1.09 5.71 5.18
C ALA A 148 -2.46 6.39 5.36
N ALA A 149 -3.42 5.65 5.92
CA ALA A 149 -4.79 6.13 6.13
C ALA A 149 -5.24 6.05 7.59
N PHE A 150 -4.64 5.16 8.40
CA PHE A 150 -5.17 4.84 9.72
C PHE A 150 -5.02 5.98 10.73
N HIS A 151 -4.05 6.87 10.53
CA HIS A 151 -3.86 8.07 11.35
C HIS A 151 -5.04 9.07 11.27
N HIS A 152 -5.83 9.06 10.20
CA HIS A 152 -7.04 9.90 10.07
C HIS A 152 -8.18 9.47 11.01
N PHE A 153 -8.17 8.24 11.53
CA PHE A 153 -9.27 7.73 12.34
C PHE A 153 -9.02 7.95 13.83
N ASP A 154 -9.93 8.63 14.52
CA ASP A 154 -9.94 8.69 15.98
C ASP A 154 -10.48 7.41 16.60
N ASP A 155 -10.29 7.25 17.91
CA ASP A 155 -10.65 6.03 18.64
C ASP A 155 -12.10 5.56 18.41
N PRO A 156 -13.13 6.43 18.35
CA PRO A 156 -14.50 6.00 18.07
C PRO A 156 -14.70 5.37 16.68
N LEU A 157 -13.80 5.61 15.73
CA LEU A 157 -13.81 5.00 14.39
C LEU A 157 -12.81 3.84 14.30
N ALA A 158 -11.61 4.03 14.82
CA ALA A 158 -10.52 3.08 14.76
C ALA A 158 -10.84 1.76 15.50
N ILE A 159 -11.52 1.84 16.66
CA ILE A 159 -11.91 0.65 17.43
C ILE A 159 -12.90 -0.21 16.64
N PRO A 160 -14.05 0.31 16.16
CA PRO A 160 -14.95 -0.45 15.29
C PRO A 160 -14.29 -1.01 14.02
N MET A 161 -13.37 -0.27 13.38
CA MET A 161 -12.65 -0.76 12.20
C MET A 161 -11.79 -2.00 12.51
N LEU A 162 -11.04 -1.94 13.61
CA LEU A 162 -10.23 -3.08 14.08
C LEU A 162 -11.12 -4.24 14.51
N GLN A 163 -12.21 -3.97 15.24
CA GLN A 163 -13.18 -4.98 15.65
C GLN A 163 -13.76 -5.72 14.43
N SER A 164 -14.24 -4.96 13.44
CA SER A 164 -14.76 -5.49 12.18
C SER A 164 -13.73 -6.39 11.46
N ALA A 165 -12.46 -5.98 11.44
CA ALA A 165 -11.38 -6.78 10.87
C ALA A 165 -11.13 -8.08 11.66
N ILE A 166 -11.14 -8.01 12.99
CA ILE A 166 -10.93 -9.17 13.87
C ILE A 166 -12.05 -10.20 13.71
N GLU A 167 -13.30 -9.73 13.60
CA GLU A 167 -14.47 -10.60 13.52
C GLU A 167 -14.58 -11.30 12.17
N SER A 168 -14.30 -10.61 11.06
CA SER A 168 -14.68 -11.09 9.72
C SER A 168 -13.53 -11.40 8.75
N ALA A 169 -12.33 -10.84 8.96
CA ALA A 169 -11.15 -11.09 8.11
C ALA A 169 -10.21 -12.16 8.71
N ASP A 170 -9.17 -12.53 7.96
CA ASP A 170 -8.14 -13.50 8.40
C ASP A 170 -6.85 -12.81 8.86
N ALA A 171 -6.64 -11.58 8.40
CA ALA A 171 -5.55 -10.72 8.80
C ALA A 171 -5.92 -9.25 8.59
N PHE A 172 -5.19 -8.36 9.24
CA PHE A 172 -5.11 -6.96 8.86
C PHE A 172 -3.70 -6.43 9.03
N ILE A 173 -3.37 -5.38 8.30
CA ILE A 173 -2.10 -4.68 8.40
C ILE A 173 -2.30 -3.18 8.17
N ILE A 174 -1.64 -2.39 9.00
CA ILE A 174 -1.60 -0.94 8.94
C ILE A 174 -0.18 -0.58 8.55
N PHE A 175 -0.02 0.17 7.46
CA PHE A 175 1.23 0.76 7.06
C PHE A 175 1.19 2.27 7.23
N GLU A 176 2.21 2.83 7.85
CA GLU A 176 2.41 4.27 7.97
C GLU A 176 3.83 4.61 7.50
N LEU A 177 3.96 5.65 6.66
CA LEU A 177 5.28 6.14 6.23
C LEU A 177 5.95 7.03 7.28
N THR A 178 5.20 7.38 8.32
CA THR A 178 5.66 8.24 9.39
C THR A 178 5.18 7.74 10.75
N ALA A 179 5.84 8.18 11.81
CA ALA A 179 5.42 7.98 13.19
C ALA A 179 5.82 9.19 14.03
N ARG A 180 5.31 9.30 15.26
CA ARG A 180 5.72 10.33 16.24
C ARG A 180 7.13 10.07 16.77
N ASP A 181 8.11 10.16 15.88
CA ASP A 181 9.53 10.05 16.16
C ASP A 181 10.37 11.11 15.40
N LEU A 182 11.63 11.29 15.82
CA LEU A 182 12.47 12.37 15.32
C LEU A 182 12.90 12.08 13.88
N SER A 183 13.08 10.80 13.53
CA SER A 183 13.39 10.40 12.15
C SER A 183 12.30 10.82 11.19
N SER A 184 11.02 10.60 11.53
CA SER A 184 9.90 11.02 10.70
C SER A 184 9.80 12.54 10.58
N MET A 185 10.13 13.32 11.61
CA MET A 185 10.17 14.79 11.50
C MET A 185 11.19 15.29 10.45
N LEU A 186 12.28 14.54 10.24
CA LEU A 186 13.29 14.89 9.23
C LEU A 186 12.78 14.71 7.78
N ILE A 187 11.61 14.09 7.56
CA ILE A 187 11.03 13.95 6.22
C ILE A 187 10.38 15.25 5.73
N LEU A 188 10.02 16.18 6.63
CA LEU A 188 9.23 17.36 6.29
C LEU A 188 9.91 18.25 5.22
N PRO A 189 11.22 18.57 5.31
CA PRO A 189 11.90 19.27 4.21
C PRO A 189 11.90 18.46 2.91
N GLY A 190 11.94 17.13 3.01
CA GLY A 190 11.82 16.22 1.86
C GLY A 190 10.50 16.34 1.13
N LEU A 191 9.39 16.60 1.83
CA LEU A 191 8.07 16.80 1.20
C LEU A 191 8.02 18.05 0.31
N ILE A 192 8.78 19.10 0.63
CA ILE A 192 8.96 20.27 -0.25
C ILE A 192 9.66 19.83 -1.54
N LEU A 193 10.75 19.05 -1.40
CA LEU A 193 11.51 18.56 -2.54
C LEU A 193 10.68 17.63 -3.42
N ILE A 194 9.82 16.79 -2.83
CA ILE A 194 8.87 15.94 -3.54
C ILE A 194 7.91 16.77 -4.37
N ALA A 195 7.27 17.80 -3.79
CA ALA A 195 6.34 18.66 -4.53
C ALA A 195 7.06 19.34 -5.71
N CYS A 196 8.24 19.91 -5.47
CA CYS A 196 9.07 20.52 -6.51
C CYS A 196 9.43 19.51 -7.62
N GLN A 197 9.96 18.35 -7.26
CA GLN A 197 10.37 17.31 -8.19
C GLN A 197 9.18 16.79 -9.00
N TYR A 198 8.07 16.46 -8.34
CA TYR A 198 6.89 15.92 -8.99
C TYR A 198 6.26 16.92 -9.95
N THR A 199 6.18 18.21 -9.57
CA THR A 199 5.75 19.28 -10.47
C THR A 199 6.64 19.37 -11.71
N LEU A 200 7.97 19.31 -11.56
CA LEU A 200 8.88 19.36 -12.71
C LEU A 200 8.81 18.10 -13.60
N LEU A 201 8.55 16.92 -13.03
CA LEU A 201 8.49 15.68 -13.78
C LEU A 201 7.17 15.50 -14.53
N ARG A 202 6.05 15.91 -13.92
CA ARG A 202 4.70 15.62 -14.44
C ARG A 202 3.94 16.85 -14.92
N PHE A 203 4.23 18.02 -14.35
CA PHE A 203 3.46 19.25 -14.57
C PHE A 203 4.31 20.41 -15.10
N TRP A 204 5.46 20.14 -15.72
CA TRP A 204 6.37 21.18 -16.22
C TRP A 204 5.75 22.12 -17.27
N ARG A 205 4.67 21.67 -17.95
CA ARG A 205 3.91 22.47 -18.91
C ARG A 205 2.67 23.13 -18.34
N SER A 206 2.43 23.01 -17.04
CA SER A 206 1.23 23.56 -16.40
C SER A 206 1.59 24.84 -15.64
N PRO A 207 1.24 26.03 -16.16
CA PRO A 207 1.54 27.30 -15.49
C PRO A 207 0.96 27.36 -14.07
N LEU A 208 -0.20 26.74 -13.86
CA LEU A 208 -0.87 26.71 -12.56
C LEU A 208 -0.05 25.93 -11.51
N HIS A 209 0.45 24.75 -11.86
CA HIS A 209 1.28 23.96 -10.95
C HIS A 209 2.63 24.63 -10.70
N LEU A 210 3.24 25.22 -11.73
CA LEU A 210 4.50 25.96 -11.59
C LEU A 210 4.33 27.18 -10.67
N LEU A 211 3.25 27.95 -10.84
CA LEU A 211 2.91 29.09 -9.99
C LEU A 211 2.79 28.65 -8.52
N PHE A 212 1.96 27.65 -8.25
CA PHE A 212 1.68 27.21 -6.87
C PHE A 212 2.77 26.34 -6.22
N THR A 213 3.78 25.93 -6.98
CA THR A 213 4.95 25.22 -6.45
C THR A 213 6.13 26.15 -6.22
N PHE A 214 6.44 27.04 -7.17
CA PHE A 214 7.70 27.80 -7.18
C PHE A 214 7.55 29.30 -6.90
N VAL A 215 6.42 29.92 -7.23
CA VAL A 215 6.22 31.38 -7.05
C VAL A 215 5.44 31.66 -5.78
N LEU A 216 4.32 30.97 -5.60
CA LEU A 216 3.47 31.00 -4.42
C LEU A 216 3.44 29.57 -3.88
N PRO A 217 4.33 29.18 -2.95
CA PRO A 217 4.59 27.78 -2.59
C PRO A 217 3.46 27.10 -1.79
N LEU A 218 2.20 27.27 -2.19
CA LEU A 218 1.03 26.66 -1.56
C LEU A 218 1.05 25.15 -1.64
N ALA A 219 1.49 24.57 -2.76
CA ALA A 219 1.59 23.13 -2.92
C ALA A 219 2.62 22.49 -1.95
N PRO A 220 3.88 22.94 -1.87
CA PRO A 220 4.81 22.42 -0.87
C PRO A 220 4.42 22.76 0.57
N LEU A 221 3.80 23.92 0.83
CA LEU A 221 3.30 24.25 2.18
C LEU A 221 2.17 23.31 2.61
N LEU A 222 1.24 22.99 1.71
CA LEU A 222 0.21 21.97 1.92
C LEU A 222 0.84 20.63 2.30
N MET A 223 1.79 20.15 1.49
CA MET A 223 2.48 18.88 1.73
C MET A 223 3.19 18.82 3.09
N VAL A 224 3.87 19.90 3.50
CA VAL A 224 4.57 19.96 4.79
C VAL A 224 3.60 20.06 5.96
N PHE A 225 2.57 20.89 5.86
CA PHE A 225 1.60 21.06 6.92
C PHE A 225 0.85 19.75 7.17
N ASP A 226 0.29 19.15 6.12
CA ASP A 226 -0.42 17.88 6.24
C ASP A 226 0.53 16.78 6.69
N GLY A 227 1.75 16.70 6.13
CA GLY A 227 2.75 15.73 6.58
C GLY A 227 3.12 15.87 8.07
N PHE A 228 3.21 17.09 8.61
CA PHE A 228 3.41 17.32 10.03
C PHE A 228 2.22 16.84 10.85
N VAL A 229 1.00 17.19 10.42
CA VAL A 229 -0.23 16.75 11.09
C VAL A 229 -0.36 15.22 11.05
N SER A 230 -0.09 14.57 9.92
CA SER A 230 -0.10 13.10 9.81
C SER A 230 0.85 12.49 10.83
N ILE A 231 2.07 13.02 10.98
CA ILE A 231 2.99 12.55 12.02
C ILE A 231 2.35 12.67 13.41
N MET A 232 1.77 13.81 13.75
CA MET A 232 1.15 14.06 15.05
C MET A 232 -0.09 13.17 15.32
N ARG A 233 -0.76 12.72 14.26
CA ARG A 233 -1.91 11.81 14.29
C ARG A 233 -1.51 10.32 14.32
N CYS A 234 -0.30 9.96 13.88
CA CYS A 234 0.15 8.56 13.87
C CYS A 234 0.16 7.95 15.28
N ARG A 235 -0.28 6.69 15.35
CA ARG A 235 -0.28 5.92 16.59
C ARG A 235 1.04 5.18 16.78
N THR A 236 1.45 5.06 18.03
CA THR A 236 2.55 4.15 18.40
C THR A 236 2.07 2.70 18.40
N SER A 237 3.01 1.76 18.37
CA SER A 237 2.67 0.34 18.50
C SER A 237 1.88 0.04 19.78
N ASP A 238 2.29 0.62 20.92
CA ASP A 238 1.62 0.42 22.20
C ASP A 238 0.16 0.90 22.18
N GLU A 239 -0.09 2.05 21.54
CA GLU A 239 -1.45 2.58 21.35
C GLU A 239 -2.28 1.72 20.39
N LEU A 240 -1.69 1.16 19.34
CA LEU A 240 -2.39 0.24 18.44
C LEU A 240 -2.74 -1.08 19.14
N HIS A 241 -1.82 -1.61 19.96
CA HIS A 241 -2.11 -2.74 20.84
C HIS A 241 -3.22 -2.40 21.84
N ASP A 242 -3.26 -1.16 22.35
CA ASP A 242 -4.33 -0.70 23.24
C ASP A 242 -5.68 -0.63 22.54
N LEU A 243 -5.74 -0.08 21.32
CA LEU A 243 -6.97 -0.08 20.54
C LEU A 243 -7.49 -1.49 20.30
N VAL A 244 -6.62 -2.43 19.92
CA VAL A 244 -6.99 -3.84 19.74
C VAL A 244 -7.57 -4.43 21.02
N ARG A 245 -6.97 -4.17 22.19
CA ARG A 245 -7.53 -4.65 23.48
C ARG A 245 -8.92 -4.06 23.75
N ARG A 246 -9.12 -2.78 23.44
CA ARG A 246 -10.38 -2.05 23.64
C ARG A 246 -11.48 -2.43 22.65
N THR A 247 -11.18 -3.20 21.60
CA THR A 247 -12.24 -3.76 20.73
C THR A 247 -13.12 -4.76 21.47
N GLU A 248 -12.60 -5.41 22.52
CA GLU A 248 -13.26 -6.51 23.25
C GLU A 248 -13.84 -7.59 22.31
N ALA A 249 -13.26 -7.71 21.11
CA ALA A 249 -13.76 -8.59 20.08
C ALA A 249 -13.61 -10.06 20.52
N PRO A 250 -14.62 -10.91 20.30
CA PRO A 250 -14.50 -12.33 20.62
C PRO A 250 -13.41 -12.99 19.75
N GLY A 251 -12.62 -13.88 20.35
CA GLY A 251 -11.61 -14.64 19.61
C GLY A 251 -10.25 -13.98 19.48
N LEU A 252 -9.99 -12.85 20.16
CA LEU A 252 -8.69 -12.18 20.21
C LEU A 252 -7.53 -13.13 20.58
N GLU A 253 -7.78 -14.15 21.40
CA GLU A 253 -6.81 -15.18 21.77
C GLU A 253 -6.33 -16.03 20.59
N ASN A 254 -7.10 -16.06 19.50
CA ASN A 254 -6.77 -16.75 18.25
C ASN A 254 -5.94 -15.89 17.30
N TRP A 255 -5.64 -14.64 17.67
CA TRP A 255 -4.82 -13.73 16.88
C TRP A 255 -3.40 -13.65 17.38
N GLU A 256 -2.49 -13.36 16.46
CA GLU A 256 -1.12 -12.98 16.74
C GLU A 256 -0.92 -11.54 16.23
N PHE A 257 -0.47 -10.65 17.12
CA PHE A 257 -0.22 -9.26 16.79
C PHE A 257 1.27 -8.99 16.74
N ARG A 258 1.71 -8.31 15.68
CA ARG A 258 3.11 -7.94 15.47
C ARG A 258 3.20 -6.49 15.04
N SER A 259 4.31 -5.85 15.36
CA SER A 259 4.58 -4.49 14.94
C SER A 259 6.07 -4.31 14.69
N GLY A 260 6.41 -3.32 13.87
CA GLY A 260 7.80 -3.04 13.57
C GLY A 260 8.00 -1.76 12.79
N LYS A 261 9.28 -1.51 12.52
CA LYS A 261 9.78 -0.38 11.75
C LYS A 261 10.84 -0.91 10.79
N SER A 262 10.63 -0.72 9.50
CA SER A 262 11.52 -1.21 8.45
C SER A 262 12.18 -0.02 7.73
N PRO A 263 13.52 0.09 7.71
CA PRO A 263 14.19 1.27 7.16
C PRO A 263 14.10 1.33 5.64
N VAL A 264 13.85 2.54 5.12
CA VAL A 264 13.87 2.84 3.67
C VAL A 264 15.08 3.70 3.34
N MET A 265 15.24 4.81 4.06
CA MET A 265 16.31 5.79 3.88
C MET A 265 16.78 6.27 5.25
N TYR A 266 17.99 5.89 5.65
CA TYR A 266 18.55 6.31 6.93
C TYR A 266 19.04 7.77 6.83
N PRO A 267 18.77 8.63 7.84
CA PRO A 267 17.99 8.40 9.06
C PRO A 267 16.50 8.81 8.96
N THR A 268 16.01 9.21 7.79
CA THR A 268 14.76 10.00 7.66
C THR A 268 13.48 9.20 7.43
N THR A 269 13.56 8.00 6.84
CA THR A 269 12.37 7.35 6.27
C THR A 269 12.33 5.86 6.60
N ASN A 270 11.19 5.43 7.13
CA ASN A 270 10.93 4.06 7.50
C ASN A 270 9.47 3.74 7.19
N VAL A 271 9.17 2.47 6.90
CA VAL A 271 7.81 1.95 6.90
C VAL A 271 7.52 1.44 8.30
N HIS A 272 6.58 2.07 8.98
CA HIS A 272 6.03 1.62 10.25
C HIS A 272 4.85 0.70 9.97
N TRP A 273 4.78 -0.41 10.68
CA TRP A 273 3.72 -1.38 10.44
C TRP A 273 3.21 -2.01 11.74
N PHE A 274 1.93 -2.30 11.73
CA PHE A 274 1.24 -3.04 12.78
C PHE A 274 0.28 -4.01 12.10
N MET A 275 0.29 -5.27 12.52
CA MET A 275 -0.52 -6.30 11.90
C MET A 275 -1.09 -7.27 12.91
N GLY A 276 -2.25 -7.81 12.58
CA GLY A 276 -2.86 -8.96 13.21
C GLY A 276 -3.06 -10.08 12.20
N VAL A 277 -2.77 -11.32 12.58
CA VAL A 277 -3.07 -12.50 11.76
C VAL A 277 -3.72 -13.57 12.62
N LYS A 278 -4.79 -14.20 12.13
CA LYS A 278 -5.37 -15.38 12.78
C LYS A 278 -4.35 -16.52 12.81
N LYS A 279 -4.15 -17.16 13.96
CA LYS A 279 -3.26 -18.33 14.12
C LYS A 279 -3.63 -19.48 13.17
N THR A 280 -4.90 -19.63 12.83
CA THR A 280 -5.37 -20.62 11.84
C THR A 280 -4.95 -20.27 10.41
N ALA A 281 -4.83 -18.98 10.08
CA ALA A 281 -4.30 -18.54 8.79
C ALA A 281 -2.84 -18.96 8.59
N ASN A 282 -2.07 -19.11 9.69
CA ASN A 282 -0.70 -19.64 9.67
C ASN A 282 -0.63 -21.18 9.60
N ARG A 283 -1.73 -21.92 9.86
CA ARG A 283 -1.73 -23.39 9.95
C ARG A 283 -1.95 -24.14 8.63
N VAL A 284 -2.25 -23.45 7.52
CA VAL A 284 -2.48 -24.09 6.21
C VAL A 284 -1.18 -24.60 5.52
N GLY A 285 -0.06 -24.67 6.25
CA GLY A 285 1.23 -25.18 5.75
C GLY A 285 1.85 -26.34 6.52
N SER A 286 1.31 -26.77 7.66
CA SER A 286 1.95 -27.80 8.51
C SER A 286 1.54 -29.23 8.12
N GLY A 287 1.66 -29.57 6.83
CA GLY A 287 1.49 -30.92 6.29
C GLY A 287 2.79 -31.54 5.75
N ILE A 288 3.90 -30.79 5.71
CA ILE A 288 5.20 -31.30 5.27
C ILE A 288 6.25 -30.83 6.27
N SER A 289 6.58 -31.70 7.23
CA SER A 289 7.75 -31.57 8.06
C SER A 289 8.98 -31.81 7.19
N CYS A 290 9.70 -30.75 6.84
CA CYS A 290 11.07 -30.84 6.36
C CYS A 290 11.98 -30.33 7.47
N HIS A 291 12.47 -31.25 8.31
CA HIS A 291 13.64 -31.00 9.12
C HIS A 291 14.87 -30.90 8.19
N GLY A 292 15.49 -29.72 8.16
CA GLY A 292 16.80 -29.48 7.53
C GLY A 292 17.42 -28.21 8.14
N PRO A 293 18.70 -28.23 8.54
CA PRO A 293 19.26 -27.28 9.50
C PRO A 293 19.50 -25.87 8.91
N LEU A 294 19.38 -24.87 9.77
CA LEU A 294 19.81 -23.49 9.52
C LEU A 294 21.28 -23.46 9.09
N LEU A 295 21.54 -22.94 7.89
CA LEU A 295 22.84 -22.42 7.51
C LEU A 295 22.75 -20.91 7.39
N CYS A 296 23.34 -20.23 8.39
CA CYS A 296 23.69 -18.82 8.33
C CYS A 296 24.60 -18.59 7.12
N PHE A 297 24.17 -17.77 6.15
CA PHE A 297 25.07 -17.26 5.14
C PHE A 297 25.51 -15.84 5.51
N ASN A 298 26.75 -15.78 6.00
CA ASN A 298 27.52 -14.58 6.19
C ASN A 298 27.80 -13.93 4.82
N ALA A 299 27.70 -12.61 4.78
CA ALA A 299 28.15 -11.80 3.67
C ALA A 299 29.67 -11.96 3.50
N ASN A 300 30.13 -12.26 2.28
CA ASN A 300 31.45 -11.81 1.85
C ASN A 300 31.49 -11.57 0.34
N VAL A 301 31.99 -10.39 0.01
CA VAL A 301 32.22 -9.87 -1.34
C VAL A 301 33.45 -10.55 -1.93
N ASN A 302 33.39 -10.97 -3.20
CA ASN A 302 34.55 -10.84 -4.10
C ASN A 302 34.20 -10.95 -5.59
N HIS A 303 34.97 -10.18 -6.36
CA HIS A 303 34.91 -9.86 -7.79
C HIS A 303 35.09 -11.02 -8.79
N ARG A 304 34.73 -10.72 -10.06
CA ARG A 304 35.04 -11.34 -11.38
C ARG A 304 33.88 -12.16 -11.96
N THR A 305 33.48 -12.09 -13.23
CA THR A 305 33.99 -11.41 -14.45
C THR A 305 32.86 -11.43 -15.50
N GLU A 306 32.85 -10.44 -16.40
CA GLU A 306 32.20 -10.47 -17.72
C GLU A 306 32.44 -11.80 -18.44
N VAL A 307 31.37 -12.44 -18.93
CA VAL A 307 31.14 -13.00 -20.27
C VAL A 307 29.75 -13.66 -20.16
N ASP A 308 28.74 -13.11 -20.87
CA ASP A 308 27.52 -13.80 -21.36
C ASP A 308 26.43 -12.80 -21.83
N GLN A 309 26.85 -11.75 -22.56
CA GLN A 309 25.94 -10.87 -23.31
C GLN A 309 26.14 -11.06 -24.82
N VAL A 310 25.85 -12.24 -25.37
CA VAL A 310 25.73 -12.42 -26.84
C VAL A 310 24.56 -13.32 -27.26
N GLU A 311 23.93 -14.10 -26.38
CA GLU A 311 22.87 -15.05 -26.79
C GLU A 311 21.41 -14.52 -26.73
N TRP A 312 21.19 -13.29 -26.25
CA TRP A 312 19.83 -12.78 -26.01
C TRP A 312 19.18 -12.01 -27.18
N LEU A 313 19.89 -11.78 -28.30
CA LEU A 313 19.40 -10.94 -29.40
C LEU A 313 18.84 -11.70 -30.61
N THR A 314 18.92 -13.04 -30.66
CA THR A 314 18.53 -13.82 -31.84
C THR A 314 17.15 -14.49 -31.74
N GLN A 315 16.48 -14.46 -30.58
CA GLN A 315 15.17 -15.12 -30.39
C GLN A 315 13.94 -14.18 -30.51
N ARG A 316 14.12 -12.87 -30.66
CA ARG A 316 13.00 -11.90 -30.71
C ARG A 316 12.36 -11.70 -32.09
N ASN A 317 12.95 -12.22 -33.17
CA ASN A 317 12.47 -12.00 -34.55
C ASN A 317 11.60 -13.14 -35.14
N ALA A 318 11.22 -14.15 -34.34
CA ALA A 318 10.46 -15.32 -34.83
C ALA A 318 9.02 -15.46 -34.28
N ARG A 319 8.48 -14.49 -33.53
CA ARG A 319 7.10 -14.55 -33.01
C ARG A 319 6.20 -13.36 -33.34
N THR A 320 6.66 -12.43 -34.17
CA THR A 320 5.82 -11.40 -34.79
C THR A 320 5.38 -11.86 -36.17
N ARG A 321 4.54 -12.89 -36.26
CA ARG A 321 3.80 -13.26 -37.50
C ARG A 321 2.75 -14.37 -37.30
N GLU A 322 1.98 -14.37 -36.21
CA GLU A 322 0.73 -15.14 -36.20
C GLU A 322 -0.16 -14.74 -35.01
N LYS A 323 -1.14 -13.86 -35.28
CA LYS A 323 -2.52 -13.86 -34.72
C LYS A 323 -3.22 -12.52 -34.97
N ASP A 324 -3.34 -12.17 -36.25
CA ASP A 324 -4.53 -11.46 -36.73
C ASP A 324 -5.65 -12.49 -36.86
N ARG A 325 -6.54 -12.58 -35.87
CA ARG A 325 -7.87 -13.18 -36.06
C ARG A 325 -8.87 -12.61 -35.06
N ILE A 326 -9.63 -11.66 -35.59
CA ILE A 326 -10.85 -11.04 -35.08
C ILE A 326 -11.83 -12.12 -34.56
N ARG A 327 -12.41 -11.92 -33.37
CA ARG A 327 -13.63 -12.62 -32.92
C ARG A 327 -14.77 -11.61 -32.73
N PRO A 328 -16.03 -11.94 -33.07
CA PRO A 328 -17.13 -10.99 -33.09
C PRO A 328 -17.74 -10.78 -31.71
N GLY A 329 -18.27 -9.57 -31.48
CA GLY A 329 -18.94 -9.15 -30.26
C GLY A 329 -20.29 -9.84 -30.05
N VAL A 330 -20.56 -10.19 -28.79
CA VAL A 330 -21.88 -10.65 -28.34
C VAL A 330 -22.70 -9.42 -27.96
N ARG A 331 -23.77 -9.21 -28.73
CA ARG A 331 -24.79 -8.18 -28.53
C ARG A 331 -25.92 -8.83 -27.72
N LEU A 332 -26.14 -8.41 -26.47
CA LEU A 332 -27.32 -8.79 -25.70
C LEU A 332 -28.45 -7.83 -26.05
N THR A 333 -29.47 -8.36 -26.70
CA THR A 333 -30.73 -7.68 -27.03
C THR A 333 -31.72 -7.80 -25.87
N SER A 334 -32.26 -6.66 -25.45
CA SER A 334 -33.53 -6.54 -24.73
C SER A 334 -34.71 -7.00 -25.59
N PRO A 335 -35.85 -7.35 -24.96
CA PRO A 335 -37.15 -6.97 -25.51
C PRO A 335 -38.00 -6.17 -24.51
N HIS A 336 -38.54 -5.06 -25.01
CA HIS A 336 -39.69 -4.31 -24.49
C HIS A 336 -41.02 -5.01 -24.91
N PRO A 337 -42.22 -4.46 -24.64
CA PRO A 337 -43.08 -4.72 -23.49
C PRO A 337 -44.40 -5.44 -23.87
N MET A 338 -45.17 -5.88 -22.88
CA MET A 338 -46.65 -5.84 -22.86
C MET A 338 -47.12 -5.69 -21.43
#